data_AF-A0A6X7PWQ8-F1
#
_entry.id   AF-A0A6X7PWQ8-F1
#
_cell.length_a   1.000
_cell.length_b   1.000
_cell.length_c   1.000
_cell.angle_alpha   90.00
_cell.angle_beta   90.00
_cell.angle_gamma   90.00
#
_symmetry.space_group_name_H-M   'P 1'
#
loop_
_entity.id
_entity.type
_entity.pdbx_description
1 polymer ?
#
loop_
_entity_poly.entity_id
_entity_poly.type
_entity_poly.pdbx_seq_one_letter_code
_entity_poly.pdbx_strand_id
1 'polypeptide(L)'
;MNVGHLNFFKVNKCGLYKVNDDNTYGLELSETFDLIQDWVGTKSLALTIPWDPKEKPNRSKCYCKDIYKDENTGDFLIMLWKSDTDSTGSLLGASEDGEIGSSSVVKYTNSYRGKKVIWGRPCFYWVIPELETI
;
A
#
# COMPACT_ATOMS: atom_id res chain seq x y z
N MET A 1 -16.14 -5.01 -23.78
CA MET A 1 -16.60 -4.32 -22.55
C MET A 1 -15.53 -4.48 -21.51
N ASN A 2 -15.00 -3.39 -20.93
CA ASN A 2 -14.12 -3.49 -19.78
C ASN A 2 -15.00 -3.72 -18.55
N VAL A 3 -14.88 -4.88 -17.92
CA VAL A 3 -15.56 -5.22 -16.67
C VAL A 3 -14.63 -4.82 -15.52
N GLY A 4 -15.09 -3.95 -14.65
CA GLY A 4 -14.39 -3.60 -13.41
C GLY A 4 -14.70 -4.63 -12.33
N HIS A 5 -13.69 -5.06 -11.58
CA HIS A 5 -13.86 -5.95 -10.44
C HIS A 5 -13.56 -5.19 -9.15
N LEU A 6 -14.52 -5.18 -8.24
CA LEU A 6 -14.38 -4.64 -6.88
C LEU A 6 -14.53 -5.79 -5.88
N ASN A 7 -13.65 -5.82 -4.88
CA ASN A 7 -13.73 -6.77 -3.77
C ASN A 7 -13.96 -5.99 -2.48
N PHE A 8 -14.90 -6.46 -1.67
CA PHE A 8 -15.23 -5.85 -0.38
C PHE A 8 -14.65 -6.70 0.74
N PHE A 9 -14.07 -6.02 1.73
CA PHE A 9 -13.51 -6.65 2.93
C PHE A 9 -14.11 -5.96 4.15
N LYS A 10 -14.44 -6.75 5.18
CA LYS A 10 -14.90 -6.24 6.47
C LYS A 10 -13.77 -6.36 7.48
N VAL A 11 -13.45 -5.25 8.15
CA VAL A 11 -12.50 -5.24 9.27
C VAL A 11 -13.29 -5.41 10.55
N ASN A 12 -13.25 -6.60 11.14
CA ASN A 12 -14.03 -6.90 12.35
C ASN A 12 -13.37 -6.38 13.64
N LYS A 13 -12.03 -6.31 13.66
CA LYS A 13 -11.22 -5.86 14.81
C LYS A 13 -9.94 -5.19 14.31
N CYS A 14 -9.58 -4.06 14.91
CA CYS A 14 -8.33 -3.33 14.68
C CYS A 14 -8.01 -2.53 15.95
N GLY A 15 -6.82 -2.72 16.50
CA GLY A 15 -6.40 -2.08 17.74
C GLY A 15 -5.64 -3.00 18.68
N LEU A 16 -5.22 -2.44 19.81
CA LEU A 16 -4.66 -3.17 20.93
C LEU A 16 -5.79 -3.63 21.86
N TYR A 17 -5.76 -4.90 22.25
CA TYR A 17 -6.76 -5.51 23.11
C TYR A 17 -6.08 -6.15 24.32
N LYS A 18 -6.73 -6.07 25.49
CA LYS A 18 -6.30 -6.86 26.65
C LYS A 18 -6.83 -8.29 26.52
N VAL A 19 -6.19 -9.21 27.22
CA VAL A 19 -6.67 -10.60 27.29
C VAL A 19 -8.08 -10.60 27.89
N ASN A 20 -9.03 -11.21 27.17
CA ASN A 20 -10.46 -11.27 27.52
C ASN A 20 -11.17 -9.92 27.60
N ASP A 21 -10.69 -8.91 26.87
CA ASP A 21 -11.34 -7.61 26.77
C ASP A 21 -11.60 -7.27 25.30
N ASP A 22 -12.85 -6.94 24.98
CA ASP A 22 -13.24 -6.51 23.64
C ASP A 22 -13.05 -5.02 23.41
N ASN A 23 -12.73 -4.24 24.46
CA ASN A 23 -12.39 -2.83 24.31
C ASN A 23 -11.04 -2.65 23.62
N THR A 24 -10.97 -1.69 22.70
CA THR A 24 -9.72 -1.23 22.09
C THR A 24 -9.00 -0.25 23.00
N TYR A 25 -7.67 -0.29 22.96
CA TYR A 25 -6.78 0.56 23.75
C TYR A 25 -5.77 1.27 22.83
N GLY A 26 -6.28 1.91 21.79
CA GLY A 26 -5.48 2.56 20.75
C GLY A 26 -5.22 1.66 19.53
N LEU A 27 -4.70 2.29 18.49
CA LEU A 27 -4.48 1.71 17.15
C LEU A 27 -5.78 1.24 16.50
N GLU A 28 -6.91 1.89 16.79
CA GLU A 28 -8.14 1.71 16.03
C GLU A 28 -7.91 2.00 14.54
N LEU A 29 -8.86 1.60 13.69
CA LEU A 29 -8.63 1.57 12.24
C LEU A 29 -8.19 2.92 11.65
N SER A 30 -8.85 4.02 12.03
CA SER A 30 -8.47 5.36 11.59
C SER A 30 -7.08 5.74 12.07
N GLU A 31 -6.81 5.61 13.38
CA GLU A 31 -5.51 5.95 13.98
C GLU A 31 -4.38 5.12 13.34
N THR A 32 -4.61 3.84 13.09
CA THR A 32 -3.63 2.99 12.40
C THR A 32 -3.27 3.53 11.02
N PHE A 33 -4.25 3.96 10.21
CA PHE A 33 -3.96 4.48 8.88
C PHE A 33 -3.36 5.88 8.91
N ASP A 34 -3.70 6.71 9.90
CA ASP A 34 -3.02 7.98 10.17
C ASP A 34 -1.53 7.75 10.46
N LEU A 35 -1.22 6.83 11.38
CA LEU A 35 0.17 6.49 11.73
C LEU A 35 0.94 5.88 10.56
N ILE A 36 0.28 5.07 9.72
CA ILE A 36 0.89 4.55 8.49
C ILE A 36 1.18 5.69 7.52
N GLN A 37 0.26 6.63 7.33
CA GLN A 37 0.46 7.79 6.45
C GLN A 37 1.64 8.63 6.91
N ASP A 38 1.72 8.96 8.20
CA ASP A 38 2.84 9.70 8.79
C ASP A 38 4.17 8.97 8.62
N TRP A 39 4.18 7.65 8.89
CA TRP A 39 5.38 6.84 8.72
C TRP A 39 5.84 6.80 7.27
N VAL A 40 4.92 6.50 6.35
CA VAL A 40 5.18 6.37 4.91
C VAL A 40 5.72 7.69 4.37
N GLY A 41 5.11 8.84 4.68
CA GLY A 41 5.53 10.17 4.16
C GLY A 41 7.00 10.55 4.35
N THR A 42 7.74 9.86 5.23
CA THR A 42 9.18 10.08 5.47
C THR A 42 10.12 9.07 4.79
N LYS A 43 9.59 8.11 4.02
CA LYS A 43 10.34 6.97 3.48
C LYS A 43 10.46 7.02 1.96
N SER A 44 11.50 6.36 1.43
CA SER A 44 11.50 5.96 0.03
C SER A 44 10.67 4.69 -0.15
N LEU A 45 10.17 4.46 -1.36
CA LEU A 45 9.32 3.30 -1.67
C LEU A 45 9.94 1.97 -1.21
N ALA A 46 11.25 1.78 -1.42
CA ALA A 46 11.95 0.54 -1.06
C ALA A 46 11.91 0.23 0.46
N LEU A 47 11.74 1.24 1.31
CA LEU A 47 11.68 1.11 2.77
C LEU A 47 10.26 0.91 3.31
N THR A 48 9.25 0.88 2.44
CA THR A 48 7.84 0.74 2.86
C THR A 48 7.35 -0.71 2.91
N ILE A 49 8.23 -1.69 2.64
CA ILE A 49 7.90 -3.11 2.79
C ILE A 49 7.87 -3.49 4.28
N PRO A 50 6.81 -4.13 4.80
CA PRO A 50 6.67 -4.36 6.24
C PRO A 50 7.40 -5.63 6.74
N TRP A 51 8.28 -6.22 5.94
CA TRP A 51 9.11 -7.37 6.31
C TRP A 51 10.46 -7.32 5.60
N ASP A 52 11.47 -8.01 6.14
CA ASP A 52 12.76 -8.16 5.46
C ASP A 52 12.61 -9.06 4.21
N PRO A 53 12.84 -8.53 2.99
CA PRO A 53 12.77 -9.32 1.76
C PRO A 53 13.82 -10.45 1.71
N LYS A 54 14.95 -10.32 2.43
CA LYS A 54 16.02 -11.33 2.46
C LYS A 54 15.61 -12.59 3.21
N GLU A 55 14.83 -12.43 4.28
CA GLU A 55 14.28 -13.54 5.06
C GLU A 55 13.16 -14.30 4.34
N LYS A 56 12.51 -13.65 3.37
CA LYS A 56 11.37 -14.20 2.60
C LYS A 56 11.50 -13.92 1.10
N PRO A 57 12.52 -14.48 0.42
CA PRO A 57 12.83 -14.12 -0.98
C PRO A 57 11.74 -14.51 -1.98
N ASN A 58 10.99 -15.59 -1.71
CA ASN A 58 9.94 -16.10 -2.59
C ASN A 58 8.57 -15.44 -2.36
N ARG A 59 8.44 -14.54 -1.38
CA ARG A 59 7.19 -13.83 -1.12
C ARG A 59 7.10 -12.64 -2.08
N SER A 60 5.96 -12.48 -2.77
CA SER A 60 5.71 -11.27 -3.57
C SER A 60 5.91 -10.02 -2.71
N LYS A 61 6.77 -9.11 -3.14
CA LYS A 61 7.04 -7.88 -2.41
C LYS A 61 5.88 -6.92 -2.61
N CYS A 62 5.49 -6.24 -1.54
CA CYS A 62 4.41 -5.27 -1.55
C CYS A 62 4.88 -4.03 -0.80
N TYR A 63 4.75 -2.87 -1.44
CA TYR A 63 5.22 -1.59 -0.95
C TYR A 63 4.05 -0.62 -0.82
N CYS A 64 4.11 0.32 0.10
CA CYS A 64 3.15 1.42 0.16
C CYS A 64 3.67 2.56 -0.72
N LYS A 65 3.04 2.78 -1.89
CA LYS A 65 3.46 3.84 -2.83
C LYS A 65 2.82 5.17 -2.51
N ASP A 66 1.60 5.15 -2.00
CA ASP A 66 0.89 6.34 -1.59
C ASP A 66 -0.24 6.01 -0.62
N ILE A 67 -0.58 6.99 0.21
CA ILE A 67 -1.73 6.96 1.09
C ILE A 67 -2.24 8.39 1.26
N TYR A 68 -3.51 8.56 0.94
CA TYR A 68 -4.21 9.83 1.04
C TYR A 68 -5.41 9.67 1.97
N LYS A 69 -5.63 10.67 2.82
CA LYS A 69 -6.79 10.77 3.70
C LYS A 69 -7.67 11.91 3.21
N ASP A 70 -8.97 11.68 3.09
CA ASP A 70 -9.92 12.76 2.88
C ASP A 70 -10.28 13.40 4.22
N GLU A 71 -9.99 14.68 4.38
CA GLU A 71 -10.24 15.41 5.63
C GLU A 71 -11.73 15.62 5.95
N ASN A 72 -12.63 15.46 4.96
CA ASN A 72 -14.06 15.64 5.18
C ASN A 72 -14.75 14.34 5.62
N THR A 73 -14.36 13.20 5.04
CA THR A 73 -14.97 11.90 5.34
C THR A 73 -14.15 11.03 6.30
N GLY A 74 -12.85 11.31 6.47
CA GLY A 74 -11.94 10.45 7.23
C GLY A 74 -11.53 9.17 6.48
N ASP A 75 -11.91 9.04 5.21
CA ASP A 75 -11.58 7.87 4.39
C ASP A 75 -10.13 7.89 3.93
N PHE A 76 -9.57 6.69 3.72
CA PHE A 76 -8.23 6.54 3.17
C PHE A 76 -8.26 5.87 1.80
N LEU A 77 -7.50 6.44 0.85
CA LEU A 77 -7.15 5.76 -0.39
C LEU A 77 -5.67 5.36 -0.33
N ILE A 78 -5.42 4.06 -0.43
CA ILE A 78 -4.08 3.48 -0.33
C ILE A 78 -3.70 2.89 -1.68
N MET A 79 -2.52 3.25 -2.16
CA MET A 79 -1.91 2.65 -3.33
C MET A 79 -0.74 1.76 -2.90
N LEU A 80 -0.95 0.45 -2.99
CA LEU A 80 0.10 -0.53 -2.82
C LEU A 80 0.77 -0.82 -4.16
N TRP A 81 2.07 -1.06 -4.15
CA TRP A 81 2.84 -1.49 -5.30
C TRP A 81 3.27 -2.95 -5.11
N LYS A 82 2.63 -3.86 -5.83
CA LYS A 82 2.95 -5.28 -5.79
C LYS A 82 4.00 -5.59 -6.85
N SER A 83 5.17 -6.05 -6.43
CA SER A 83 6.23 -6.45 -7.36
C SER A 83 5.83 -7.73 -8.08
N ASP A 84 5.96 -7.76 -9.40
CA ASP A 84 5.82 -8.96 -10.20
C ASP A 84 7.20 -9.47 -10.62
N THR A 85 7.43 -10.75 -10.40
CA THR A 85 8.64 -11.44 -10.89
C THR A 85 8.46 -11.98 -12.30
N ASP A 86 7.21 -12.16 -12.76
CA ASP A 86 6.89 -12.73 -14.07
C ASP A 86 6.68 -11.65 -15.14
N SER A 87 7.47 -11.80 -16.22
CA SER A 87 7.71 -10.84 -17.29
C SER A 87 6.73 -10.95 -18.45
N THR A 88 5.43 -11.01 -18.17
CA THR A 88 4.40 -11.06 -19.21
C THR A 88 3.65 -9.74 -19.35
N GLY A 89 4.27 -8.80 -20.07
CA GLY A 89 3.54 -7.98 -21.05
C GLY A 89 3.31 -6.49 -20.76
N SER A 90 3.35 -6.01 -19.51
CA SER A 90 3.18 -4.57 -19.24
C SER A 90 3.65 -4.19 -17.84
N LEU A 91 4.94 -4.36 -17.58
CA LEU A 91 5.55 -3.94 -16.32
C LEU A 91 5.65 -2.41 -16.28
N LEU A 92 4.90 -1.82 -15.37
CA LEU A 92 5.12 -0.46 -14.91
C LEU A 92 6.27 -0.50 -13.88
N GLY A 93 7.07 0.55 -13.84
CA GLY A 93 8.18 0.71 -12.93
C GLY A 93 7.93 1.87 -11.97
N ALA A 94 8.10 1.62 -10.68
CA ALA A 94 8.18 2.66 -9.67
C ALA A 94 9.64 2.85 -9.26
N SER A 95 10.12 4.09 -9.19
CA SER A 95 11.50 4.38 -8.75
C SER A 95 11.68 3.96 -7.28
N GLU A 96 12.74 3.20 -6.96
CA GLU A 96 13.03 2.78 -5.58
C GLU A 96 13.26 3.98 -4.65
N ASP A 97 13.96 5.00 -5.18
CA ASP A 97 14.28 6.25 -4.49
C ASP A 97 13.20 7.33 -4.71
N GLY A 98 12.08 6.99 -5.34
CA GLY A 98 11.02 7.95 -5.64
C GLY A 98 10.29 8.41 -4.38
N GLU A 99 9.95 9.70 -4.33
CA GLU A 99 9.04 10.25 -3.32
C GLU A 99 7.65 9.58 -3.44
N ILE A 100 7.02 9.36 -2.30
CA ILE A 100 5.65 8.86 -2.19
C ILE A 100 4.69 9.90 -2.78
N GLY A 101 3.62 9.43 -3.41
CA GLY A 101 2.69 10.31 -4.13
C GLY A 101 3.21 10.95 -5.42
N SER A 102 4.49 10.79 -5.78
CA SER A 102 4.98 11.23 -7.10
C SER A 102 4.26 10.48 -8.24
N SER A 103 3.71 11.25 -9.18
CA SER A 103 2.85 10.83 -10.30
C SER A 103 3.60 10.15 -11.45
N SER A 104 4.93 10.10 -11.41
CA SER A 104 5.75 9.54 -12.48
C SER A 104 5.84 8.02 -12.34
N VAL A 105 5.04 7.30 -13.12
CA VAL A 105 5.22 5.87 -13.36
C VAL A 105 6.11 5.69 -14.59
N VAL A 106 7.18 4.92 -14.47
CA VAL A 106 8.11 4.64 -15.57
C VAL A 106 7.57 3.48 -16.39
N LYS A 107 7.36 3.66 -17.69
CA LYS A 107 7.08 2.53 -18.60
C LYS A 107 8.40 1.87 -18.99
N TYR A 108 8.42 0.54 -19.07
CA TYR A 108 9.61 -0.19 -19.53
C TYR A 108 10.02 0.29 -20.94
N THR A 109 11.14 1.01 -21.04
CA THR A 109 11.78 1.39 -22.31
C THR A 109 13.26 1.01 -22.24
N ASN A 110 13.87 0.69 -23.38
CA ASN A 110 15.28 0.27 -23.51
C ASN A 110 16.31 1.30 -22.99
N SER A 111 15.86 2.44 -22.46
CA SER A 111 16.66 3.61 -22.08
C SER A 111 17.08 3.65 -20.60
N TYR A 112 16.60 2.74 -19.76
CA TYR A 112 16.85 2.78 -18.30
C TYR A 112 17.97 1.83 -17.86
N ARG A 113 19.22 2.14 -18.27
CA ARG A 113 20.43 1.54 -17.69
C ARG A 113 20.96 2.43 -16.56
N GLY A 114 20.53 2.19 -15.31
CA GLY A 114 21.23 2.76 -14.13
C GLY A 114 20.38 3.23 -12.94
N LYS A 115 19.06 3.34 -13.04
CA LYS A 115 18.18 3.67 -11.89
C LYS A 115 17.55 2.40 -11.33
N LYS A 116 17.49 2.28 -9.99
CA LYS A 116 16.83 1.16 -9.32
C LYS A 116 15.31 1.32 -9.41
N VAL A 117 14.63 0.33 -9.99
CA VAL A 117 13.20 0.37 -10.31
C VAL A 117 12.54 -0.91 -9.79
N ILE A 118 11.42 -0.74 -9.09
CA ILE A 118 10.54 -1.84 -8.67
C ILE A 118 9.50 -2.05 -9.76
N TRP A 119 9.64 -3.16 -10.48
CA TRP A 119 8.66 -3.56 -11.50
C TRP A 119 7.46 -4.23 -10.84
N GLY A 120 6.26 -3.84 -11.24
CA GLY A 120 5.04 -4.33 -10.62
C GLY A 120 3.77 -3.67 -11.13
N ARG A 121 2.71 -3.80 -10.33
CA ARG A 121 1.40 -3.20 -10.60
C ARG A 121 0.89 -2.42 -9.39
N PRO A 122 0.20 -1.30 -9.61
CA PRO A 122 -0.51 -0.61 -8.54
C PRO A 122 -1.77 -1.40 -8.14
N CYS A 123 -2.05 -1.45 -6.84
CA CYS A 123 -3.26 -1.99 -6.25
C CYS A 123 -3.88 -0.90 -5.37
N PHE A 124 -5.14 -0.58 -5.61
CA PHE A 124 -5.85 0.48 -4.89
C PHE A 124 -6.79 -0.12 -3.85
N TYR A 125 -6.77 0.43 -2.65
CA TYR A 125 -7.64 0.07 -1.54
C TYR A 125 -8.29 1.33 -0.99
N TRP A 126 -9.62 1.33 -0.95
CA TRP A 126 -10.39 2.38 -0.28
C TRP A 126 -10.82 1.86 1.07
N VAL A 127 -10.38 2.52 2.13
CA VAL A 127 -10.70 2.21 3.53
C VAL A 127 -11.65 3.27 4.02
N ILE A 128 -12.77 2.83 4.61
CA ILE A 128 -13.82 3.69 5.13
C ILE A 128 -13.94 3.37 6.62
N PRO A 129 -13.19 4.06 7.51
CA PRO A 129 -13.12 3.68 8.94
C PRO A 129 -14.47 3.76 9.66
N GLU A 130 -15.32 4.70 9.26
CA GLU A 130 -16.63 4.91 9.88
C GLU A 130 -17.70 3.91 9.42
N LEU A 131 -17.46 3.16 8.34
CA LEU A 131 -18.42 2.18 7.84
C LEU A 131 -18.27 0.84 8.58
N GLU A 132 -19.13 0.61 9.56
CA GLU A 132 -19.47 -0.76 9.95
C GLU A 132 -20.37 -1.34 8.86
N THR A 133 -19.82 -2.01 7.84
CA THR A 133 -20.65 -2.83 6.95
C THR A 133 -21.30 -3.94 7.76
N ILE A 134 -22.60 -3.80 8.04
CA ILE A 134 -23.45 -4.83 8.69
C ILE A 134 -23.42 -6.09 7.84
#